data_AF-A0A527WEW1-F1
#
_entry.id   AF-A0A527WEW1-F1
#
_cell.length_a   1.000
_cell.length_b   1.000
_cell.length_c   1.000
_cell.angle_alpha   90.00
_cell.angle_beta   90.00
_cell.angle_gamma   90.00
#
_symmetry.space_group_name_H-M   'P 1'
#
loop_
_entity.id
_entity.type
_entity.pdbx_description
1 polymer ?
#
loop_
_entity_poly.entity_id
_entity_poly.type
_entity_poly.pdbx_seq_one_letter_code
_entity_poly.pdbx_strand_id
1 'polypeptide(L)'
;PSAYISDWTRNTLEQGAIHRRLAELGVDIVLNRTVTSIASGSVVTACVYTGARQELAADAVVLVTSRNQDDAVWRELKARESEWAGNGIRSIKVLGDAEAPGPIAWATYAGHRFARELDEADIGDALPFRREVTALAAN
;
A
#
# COMPACT_ATOMS: atom_id res chain seq x y z
N PRO A 1 5.15 -12.61 1.80
CA PRO A 1 6.23 -13.29 2.56
C PRO A 1 7.58 -12.71 2.16
N SER A 2 8.54 -12.60 3.08
CA SER A 2 9.85 -11.98 2.80
C SER A 2 10.97 -12.65 3.60
N ALA A 3 12.20 -12.45 3.13
CA ALA A 3 13.44 -12.77 3.84
C ALA A 3 13.76 -11.77 4.96
N TYR A 4 12.96 -10.70 5.12
CA TYR A 4 13.10 -9.71 6.17
C TYR A 4 11.75 -9.44 6.85
N ILE A 5 11.76 -9.30 8.17
CA ILE A 5 10.64 -8.70 8.90
C ILE A 5 10.56 -7.22 8.53
N SER A 6 9.35 -6.73 8.25
CA SER A 6 9.10 -5.34 7.83
C SER A 6 9.99 -4.89 6.65
N ASP A 7 10.13 -5.72 5.62
CA ASP A 7 11.10 -5.55 4.51
C ASP A 7 11.17 -4.14 3.89
N TRP A 8 10.01 -3.46 3.74
CA TRP A 8 9.97 -2.10 3.20
C TRP A 8 10.83 -1.10 4.01
N THR A 9 10.99 -1.31 5.31
CA THR A 9 11.79 -0.47 6.21
C THR A 9 13.30 -0.48 5.90
N ARG A 10 13.74 -1.27 4.92
CA ARG A 10 15.08 -1.12 4.32
C ARG A 10 15.24 0.21 3.60
N ASN A 11 14.16 0.75 3.03
CA ASN A 11 14.16 2.06 2.36
C ASN A 11 14.31 3.23 3.35
N THR A 12 14.14 2.98 4.65
CA THR A 12 14.27 3.96 5.73
C THR A 12 15.41 3.66 6.69
N LEU A 13 16.22 2.63 6.40
CA LEU A 13 17.35 2.16 7.23
C LEU A 13 16.94 1.64 8.62
N GLU A 14 15.66 1.37 8.87
CA GLU A 14 15.14 0.95 10.18
C GLU A 14 15.12 -0.58 10.35
N GLN A 15 15.15 -1.35 9.25
CA GLN A 15 14.92 -2.80 9.25
C GLN A 15 15.81 -3.56 10.26
N GLY A 16 17.10 -3.23 10.31
CA GLY A 16 18.04 -3.88 11.23
C GLY A 16 17.75 -3.58 12.70
N ALA A 17 17.34 -2.35 13.02
CA ALA A 17 16.96 -1.97 14.37
C ALA A 17 15.65 -2.66 14.80
N ILE A 18 14.67 -2.76 13.90
CA ILE A 18 13.41 -3.46 14.13
C ILE A 18 13.65 -4.94 14.42
N HIS A 19 14.43 -5.63 13.57
CA HIS A 19 14.73 -7.05 13.77
C HIS A 19 15.42 -7.28 15.11
N ARG A 20 16.47 -6.50 15.42
CA ARG A 20 17.20 -6.60 16.69
C ARG A 20 16.26 -6.43 17.88
N ARG A 21 15.42 -5.41 17.85
CA ARG A 21 14.50 -5.12 18.96
C ARG A 21 13.50 -6.25 19.19
N LEU A 22 12.93 -6.82 18.14
CA LEU A 22 12.01 -7.96 18.27
C LEU A 22 12.69 -9.21 18.82
N ALA A 23 13.91 -9.50 18.36
CA ALA A 23 14.70 -10.62 18.86
C ALA A 23 15.08 -10.44 20.35
N GLU A 24 15.49 -9.24 20.76
CA GLU A 24 15.76 -8.89 22.17
C GLU A 24 14.53 -9.03 23.07
N LEU A 25 13.32 -8.88 22.51
CA LEU A 25 12.05 -9.09 23.21
C LEU A 25 11.61 -10.56 23.25
N GLY A 26 12.37 -11.49 22.66
CA GLY A 26 12.04 -12.91 22.62
C GLY A 26 10.94 -13.28 21.63
N VAL A 27 10.65 -12.41 20.65
CA VAL A 27 9.71 -12.73 19.57
C VAL A 27 10.32 -13.80 18.67
N ASP A 28 9.57 -14.89 18.41
CA ASP A 28 9.96 -15.88 17.41
C ASP A 28 9.69 -15.33 16.00
N ILE A 29 10.76 -15.08 15.23
CA ILE A 29 10.70 -14.44 13.92
C ILE A 29 10.79 -15.51 12.82
N VAL A 30 9.64 -15.84 12.25
CA VAL A 30 9.52 -16.85 11.20
C VAL A 30 9.48 -16.20 9.81
N LEU A 31 10.62 -16.21 9.10
CA LEU A 31 10.79 -15.62 7.78
C LEU A 31 10.54 -16.63 6.66
N ASN A 32 10.33 -16.16 5.42
CA ASN A 32 10.19 -17.01 4.23
C ASN A 32 9.07 -18.07 4.33
N ARG A 33 8.06 -17.80 5.15
CA ARG A 33 6.86 -18.64 5.26
C ARG A 33 5.61 -17.79 5.03
N THR A 34 4.58 -18.44 4.51
CA THR A 34 3.24 -17.86 4.37
C THR A 34 2.25 -18.67 5.17
N VAL A 35 1.25 -18.00 5.75
CA VAL A 35 0.09 -18.68 6.33
C VAL A 35 -0.77 -19.22 5.19
N THR A 36 -1.14 -20.49 5.25
CA THR A 36 -1.98 -21.16 4.23
C THR A 36 -3.37 -21.49 4.74
N SER A 37 -3.54 -21.67 6.05
CA SER A 37 -4.84 -21.84 6.68
C SER A 37 -4.77 -21.52 8.18
N ILE A 38 -5.89 -21.09 8.74
CA ILE A 38 -6.08 -20.86 10.18
C ILE A 38 -7.15 -21.82 10.66
N ALA A 39 -6.85 -22.59 11.70
CA ALA A 39 -7.73 -23.56 12.30
C ALA A 39 -7.94 -23.24 13.80
N SER A 40 -8.84 -23.99 14.45
CA SER A 40 -9.05 -23.85 15.90
C SER A 40 -7.79 -24.27 16.65
N GLY A 41 -7.13 -23.32 17.33
CA GLY A 41 -5.93 -23.57 18.13
C GLY A 41 -4.63 -23.70 17.32
N SER A 42 -4.65 -23.52 15.99
CA SER A 42 -3.43 -23.63 15.19
C SER A 42 -3.45 -22.82 13.88
N VAL A 43 -2.25 -22.59 13.35
CA VAL A 43 -2.00 -21.96 12.05
C VAL A 43 -1.11 -22.88 11.22
N VAL A 44 -1.50 -23.15 9.98
CA VAL A 44 -0.66 -23.88 9.03
C VAL A 44 0.11 -22.88 8.19
N THR A 45 1.42 -23.08 8.11
CA THR A 45 2.33 -22.28 7.30
C THR A 45 3.02 -23.16 6.26
N ALA A 46 3.44 -22.56 5.14
CA ALA A 46 4.26 -23.23 4.13
C ALA A 46 5.55 -22.42 3.87
N CYS A 47 6.67 -23.12 3.70
CA CYS A 47 7.88 -22.54 3.14
C CYS A 47 7.61 -22.03 1.73
N VAL A 48 7.95 -20.77 1.43
CA VAL A 48 7.65 -20.18 0.11
C VAL A 48 8.52 -20.72 -1.02
N TYR A 49 9.61 -21.42 -0.68
CA TYR A 49 10.50 -22.03 -1.67
C TYR A 49 10.16 -23.50 -1.96
N THR A 50 9.75 -24.26 -0.96
CA THR A 50 9.57 -25.72 -1.07
C THR A 50 8.13 -26.18 -0.93
N GLY A 51 7.23 -25.32 -0.46
CA GLY A 51 5.86 -25.69 -0.09
C GLY A 51 5.77 -26.54 1.18
N ALA A 52 6.88 -26.86 1.84
CA ALA A 52 6.90 -27.70 3.04
C ALA A 52 6.03 -27.09 4.15
N ARG A 53 5.02 -27.84 4.58
CA ARG A 53 4.02 -27.40 5.56
C ARG A 53 4.49 -27.61 7.00
N GLN A 54 4.05 -26.73 7.87
CA GLN A 54 4.28 -26.81 9.31
C GLN A 54 3.06 -26.23 10.01
N GLU A 55 2.62 -26.92 11.05
CA GLU A 55 1.57 -26.47 11.95
C GLU A 55 2.19 -25.79 13.17
N LEU A 56 1.61 -24.67 13.59
CA LEU A 56 2.01 -23.89 14.75
C LEU A 56 0.80 -23.74 15.66
N ALA A 57 0.91 -24.13 16.93
CA ALA A 57 -0.15 -23.89 17.91
C ALA A 57 -0.28 -22.38 18.20
N ALA A 58 -1.51 -21.88 18.28
CA ALA A 58 -1.78 -20.49 18.57
C ALA A 58 -3.18 -20.32 19.19
N ASP A 59 -3.26 -19.57 20.29
CA ASP A 59 -4.54 -19.22 20.92
C ASP A 59 -5.29 -18.12 20.13
N ALA A 60 -4.56 -17.29 19.39
CA ALA A 60 -5.10 -16.19 18.59
C ALA A 60 -4.22 -15.88 17.38
N VAL A 61 -4.81 -15.24 16.36
CA VAL A 61 -4.12 -14.80 15.14
C VAL A 61 -4.41 -13.33 14.87
N VAL A 62 -3.37 -12.52 14.73
CA VAL A 62 -3.47 -11.12 14.32
C VAL A 62 -3.07 -11.02 12.84
N LEU A 63 -4.01 -10.64 11.99
CA LEU A 63 -3.79 -10.52 10.55
C LEU A 63 -3.30 -9.12 10.18
N VAL A 64 -2.02 -9.03 9.78
CA VAL A 64 -1.42 -7.84 9.20
C VAL A 64 -1.05 -8.15 7.75
N THR A 65 -2.01 -8.00 6.84
CA THR A 65 -1.89 -8.40 5.44
C THR A 65 -1.81 -7.18 4.51
N SER A 66 -2.97 -6.61 4.18
CA SER A 66 -3.13 -5.42 3.35
C SER A 66 -4.28 -4.58 3.90
N ARG A 67 -4.46 -3.40 3.31
CA ARG A 67 -5.64 -2.55 3.51
C ARG A 67 -6.46 -2.53 2.23
N ASN A 68 -7.77 -2.43 2.38
CA ASN A 68 -8.68 -2.13 1.28
C ASN A 68 -8.97 -0.63 1.27
N GLN A 69 -9.34 -0.11 0.10
CA GLN A 69 -9.90 1.24 -0.02
C GLN A 69 -11.19 1.33 0.80
N ASP A 70 -11.41 2.46 1.47
CA ASP A 70 -12.72 2.85 1.99
C ASP A 70 -13.23 4.03 1.15
N ASP A 71 -14.02 3.69 0.13
CA ASP A 71 -14.40 4.59 -0.96
C ASP A 71 -15.92 4.59 -1.23
N ALA A 72 -16.73 4.11 -0.29
CA ALA A 72 -18.17 3.92 -0.49
C ALA A 72 -18.86 5.22 -0.91
N VAL A 73 -18.56 6.33 -0.22
CA VAL A 73 -19.08 7.67 -0.55
C VAL A 73 -18.67 8.10 -1.96
N TRP A 74 -17.43 7.83 -2.37
CA TRP A 74 -16.97 8.13 -3.73
C TRP A 74 -17.76 7.34 -4.77
N ARG A 75 -17.91 6.03 -4.59
CA ARG A 75 -18.66 5.17 -5.52
C ARG A 75 -20.12 5.59 -5.64
N GLU A 76 -20.78 5.92 -4.53
CA GLU A 76 -22.16 6.42 -4.52
C GLU A 76 -22.30 7.77 -5.25
N LEU A 77 -21.38 8.71 -5.01
CA LEU A 77 -21.36 10.00 -5.71
C LEU A 77 -21.11 9.82 -7.21
N LYS A 78 -20.19 8.93 -7.58
CA LYS A 78 -19.85 8.64 -8.98
C LYS A 78 -21.00 7.96 -9.73
N ALA A 79 -21.77 7.10 -9.08
CA ALA A 79 -22.98 6.51 -9.66
C ALA A 79 -24.05 7.56 -10.00
N ARG A 80 -24.00 8.74 -9.36
CA ARG A 80 -24.92 9.87 -9.55
C ARG A 80 -24.29 11.02 -10.34
N GLU A 81 -23.28 10.75 -11.15
CA GLU A 81 -22.54 11.75 -11.91
C GLU A 81 -23.43 12.64 -12.80
N SER A 82 -24.52 12.08 -13.35
CA SER A 82 -25.49 12.84 -14.15
C SER A 82 -26.20 13.96 -13.37
N GLU A 83 -26.26 13.87 -12.03
CA GLU A 83 -26.90 14.87 -11.16
C GLU A 83 -25.96 16.04 -10.81
N TRP A 84 -24.64 15.88 -11.01
CA TRP A 84 -23.65 16.83 -10.49
C TRP A 84 -23.83 18.24 -11.04
N ALA A 85 -23.94 18.38 -12.36
CA ALA A 85 -24.09 19.67 -13.02
C ALA A 85 -25.37 20.40 -12.57
N GLY A 86 -26.48 19.67 -12.39
CA GLY A 86 -27.75 20.21 -11.89
C GLY A 86 -27.67 20.73 -10.45
N ASN A 87 -26.65 20.30 -9.69
CA ASN A 87 -26.38 20.74 -8.32
C ASN A 87 -25.15 21.66 -8.20
N GLY A 88 -24.61 22.16 -9.33
CA GLY A 88 -23.46 23.07 -9.34
C GLY A 88 -22.11 22.41 -9.02
N ILE A 89 -22.02 21.08 -9.01
CA ILE A 89 -20.78 20.34 -8.79
C ILE A 89 -20.06 20.18 -10.13
N ARG A 90 -18.81 20.67 -10.21
CA ARG A 90 -18.00 20.58 -11.44
C ARG A 90 -17.25 19.24 -11.56
N SER A 91 -16.68 18.76 -10.47
CA SER A 91 -15.95 17.50 -10.41
C SER A 91 -15.86 17.00 -8.98
N ILE A 92 -15.70 15.69 -8.83
CA ILE A 92 -15.40 15.02 -7.56
C ILE A 92 -14.22 14.07 -7.84
N LYS A 93 -13.21 14.08 -6.96
CA LYS A 93 -12.06 13.16 -7.01
C LYS A 93 -11.89 12.46 -5.66
N VAL A 94 -11.50 11.19 -5.69
CA VAL A 94 -11.00 10.44 -4.52
C VAL A 94 -9.48 10.55 -4.49
N LEU A 95 -8.88 10.59 -3.30
CA LEU A 95 -7.44 10.73 -3.11
C LEU A 95 -6.95 9.97 -1.88
N GLY A 96 -5.64 9.74 -1.81
CA GLY A 96 -4.99 9.10 -0.67
C GLY A 96 -5.39 7.64 -0.50
N ASP A 97 -5.50 7.16 0.74
CA ASP A 97 -5.76 5.73 0.99
C ASP A 97 -7.16 5.28 0.53
N ALA A 98 -8.12 6.19 0.40
CA ALA A 98 -9.43 5.92 -0.20
C ALA A 98 -9.32 5.66 -1.72
N GLU A 99 -8.29 6.19 -2.37
CA GLU A 99 -7.99 5.92 -3.78
C GLU A 99 -7.05 4.72 -3.95
N ALA A 100 -6.00 4.62 -3.13
CA ALA A 100 -5.07 3.49 -3.13
C ALA A 100 -4.25 3.49 -1.83
N PRO A 101 -4.47 2.52 -0.92
CA PRO A 101 -3.73 2.46 0.35
C PRO A 101 -2.20 2.42 0.17
N GLY A 102 -1.50 3.39 0.76
CA GLY A 102 -0.04 3.51 0.68
C GLY A 102 0.59 4.08 1.95
N PRO A 103 1.92 4.33 1.96
CA PRO A 103 2.56 5.05 3.04
C PRO A 103 1.96 6.46 3.22
N ILE A 104 2.07 7.03 4.41
CA ILE A 104 1.56 8.38 4.74
C ILE A 104 2.09 9.45 3.76
N ALA A 105 3.32 9.31 3.28
CA ALA A 105 3.91 10.19 2.27
C ALA A 105 3.07 10.26 0.98
N TRP A 106 2.40 9.18 0.58
CA TRP A 106 1.57 9.15 -0.63
C TRP A 106 0.21 9.80 -0.43
N ALA A 107 -0.41 9.63 0.75
CA ALA A 107 -1.64 10.34 1.07
C ALA A 107 -1.42 11.86 1.14
N THR A 108 -0.32 12.29 1.78
CA THR A 108 0.06 13.71 1.84
C THR A 108 0.40 14.28 0.47
N TYR A 109 1.15 13.55 -0.35
CA TYR A 109 1.41 13.92 -1.74
C TYR A 109 0.12 14.06 -2.56
N ALA A 110 -0.80 13.09 -2.47
CA ALA A 110 -2.06 13.10 -3.23
C ALA A 110 -2.92 14.33 -2.90
N GLY A 111 -3.05 14.67 -1.61
CA GLY A 111 -3.75 15.89 -1.19
C GLY A 111 -3.09 17.17 -1.70
N HIS A 112 -1.77 17.26 -1.62
CA HIS A 112 -1.02 18.44 -2.10
C HIS A 112 -1.10 18.59 -3.62
N ARG A 113 -1.03 17.47 -4.35
CA ARG A 113 -1.19 17.43 -5.80
C ARG A 113 -2.58 17.90 -6.22
N PHE A 114 -3.63 17.34 -5.61
CA PHE A 114 -5.01 17.76 -5.89
C PHE A 114 -5.21 19.27 -5.71
N ALA A 115 -4.70 19.83 -4.61
CA ALA A 115 -4.83 21.27 -4.36
C ALA A 115 -4.08 22.14 -5.39
N ARG A 116 -2.93 21.67 -5.91
CA ARG A 116 -2.16 22.39 -6.94
C ARG A 116 -2.72 22.27 -8.34
N GLU A 117 -3.40 21.17 -8.64
CA GLU A 117 -3.99 20.90 -9.95
C GLU A 117 -5.46 21.34 -10.01
N LEU A 118 -6.02 21.86 -8.93
CA LEU A 118 -7.38 22.40 -8.92
C LEU A 118 -7.44 23.64 -9.83
N ASP A 119 -8.46 23.70 -10.68
CA ASP A 119 -8.67 24.74 -11.70
C ASP A 119 -7.64 24.78 -12.85
N GLU A 120 -6.66 23.86 -12.87
CA GLU A 120 -5.76 23.70 -14.00
C GLU A 120 -6.48 23.09 -15.22
N ALA A 121 -5.97 23.40 -16.42
CA ALA A 121 -6.50 22.84 -17.65
C ALA A 121 -6.20 21.33 -17.77
N ASP A 122 -7.05 20.61 -18.51
CA ASP A 122 -6.74 19.24 -18.89
C ASP A 122 -5.52 19.21 -19.82
N ILE A 123 -4.51 18.42 -19.43
CA ILE A 123 -3.26 18.28 -20.18
C ILE A 123 -3.26 17.05 -21.11
N GLY A 124 -4.35 16.25 -21.11
CA GLY A 124 -4.46 15.02 -21.89
C GLY A 124 -3.33 14.04 -21.55
N ASP A 125 -2.66 13.52 -22.58
CA ASP A 125 -1.56 12.55 -22.44
C ASP A 125 -0.19 13.20 -22.13
N ALA A 126 -0.13 14.52 -21.90
CA ALA A 126 1.12 15.19 -21.56
C ALA A 126 1.62 14.80 -20.16
N LEU A 127 2.94 14.86 -19.97
CA LEU A 127 3.55 14.54 -18.66
C LEU A 127 3.27 15.67 -17.65
N PRO A 128 2.80 15.37 -16.43
CA PRO A 128 2.55 16.37 -15.39
C PRO A 128 3.84 16.84 -14.68
N PHE A 129 5.02 16.54 -15.24
CA PHE A 129 6.31 16.91 -14.69
C PHE A 129 7.37 17.03 -15.80
N ARG A 130 8.36 17.89 -15.57
CA ARG A 130 9.56 17.96 -16.41
C ARG A 130 10.44 16.73 -16.14
N ARG A 131 11.03 16.17 -17.19
CA ARG A 131 11.97 15.04 -17.09
C ARG A 131 13.26 15.34 -17.82
N GLU A 132 14.35 14.78 -17.32
CA GLU A 132 15.65 14.80 -17.98
C GLU A 132 15.85 13.47 -18.72
N VAL A 133 16.50 13.52 -19.88
CA VAL A 133 16.84 12.35 -20.69
C VAL A 133 18.31 12.40 -21.08
N THR A 134 18.93 11.23 -21.26
CA THR A 134 20.35 11.14 -21.60
C THR A 134 20.68 11.91 -22.87
N ALA A 135 21.73 12.73 -22.82
CA ALA A 135 22.24 13.38 -24.01
C ALA A 135 22.75 12.34 -25.01
N LEU A 136 22.42 12.50 -26.29
CA LEU A 136 23.00 11.68 -27.35
C LEU A 136 24.50 11.96 -27.42
N ALA A 137 25.31 10.91 -27.61
CA ALA A 137 26.73 11.09 -27.87
C ALA A 137 26.93 11.84 -29.21
N ALA A 138 27.89 12.77 -29.24
CA ALA A 138 28.34 13.37 -30.49
C ALA A 138 29.20 12.35 -31.25
N ASN A 139 28.92 12.18 -32.55
CA ASN A 139 29.75 11.37 -33.46
C ASN A 139 31.08 12.05 -33.76
#